data_AF-A0A5B8XLD6-F1
#
_entry.id   AF-A0A5B8XLD6-F1
#
_cell.length_a   1.000
_cell.length_b   1.000
_cell.length_c   1.000
_cell.angle_alpha   90.00
_cell.angle_beta   90.00
_cell.angle_gamma   90.00
#
_symmetry.space_group_name_H-M   'P 1'
#
loop_
_entity.id
_entity.type
_entity.pdbx_description
1 polymer ?
#
loop_
_entity_poly.entity_id
_entity_poly.type
_entity_poly.pdbx_seq_one_letter_code
_entity_poly.pdbx_strand_id
1 'polypeptide(L)'
;MSHPLPKFGFDTFDDLDNWALIVSGRFLDEPPTQDHVYRMEAFVREWAEKTQLPLAFVHLGTTINWTEFDDHDEDYEYAPALVGLVQAYTAGASPVMVERANISSDAHAQIPSEFWKAFATEFELVPRDEALYLAASGWTVAGLYAPEAKPDPSGDYFQDYAKPLITACTDGVGSKVLELEELPKTFWLHATYA
;
A
#
# COMPACT_ATOMS: atom_id res chain seq x y z
N MET A 1 21.77 10.62 14.27
CA MET A 1 22.19 9.40 13.54
C MET A 1 21.07 9.13 12.55
N SER A 2 21.32 9.34 11.26
CA SER A 2 20.31 9.09 10.23
C SER A 2 20.12 7.58 10.12
N HIS A 3 18.94 7.08 10.49
CA HIS A 3 18.56 5.72 10.15
C HIS A 3 18.62 5.60 8.62
N PRO A 4 19.31 4.59 8.07
CA PRO A 4 19.26 4.34 6.64
C PRO A 4 17.79 4.12 6.28
N LEU A 5 17.30 4.85 5.27
CA LEU A 5 16.04 4.51 4.62
C LEU A 5 16.05 3.00 4.34
N PRO A 6 14.96 2.26 4.62
CA PRO A 6 14.91 0.84 4.30
C PRO A 6 15.36 0.69 2.85
N LYS A 7 16.32 -0.21 2.61
CA LYS A 7 16.72 -0.57 1.26
C LYS A 7 15.48 -1.21 0.64
N PHE A 8 14.73 -0.43 -0.12
CA PHE A 8 13.72 -0.94 -1.02
C PHE A 8 14.45 -1.90 -1.94
N GLY A 9 14.26 -3.21 -1.70
CA GLY A 9 14.53 -4.18 -2.75
C GLY A 9 13.55 -3.83 -3.85
N PHE A 10 14.06 -3.32 -4.97
CA PHE A 10 13.24 -3.04 -6.15
C PHE A 10 12.77 -4.34 -6.83
N ASP A 11 13.11 -5.50 -6.25
CA ASP A 11 12.44 -6.78 -6.46
C ASP A 11 11.04 -6.70 -5.83
N THR A 12 10.15 -6.05 -6.59
CA THR A 12 8.69 -6.13 -6.63
C THR A 12 7.97 -6.47 -5.33
N PHE A 13 7.02 -5.61 -4.94
CA PHE A 13 5.82 -6.11 -4.28
C PHE A 13 5.17 -7.07 -5.29
N ASP A 14 5.57 -8.34 -5.28
CA ASP A 14 5.02 -9.34 -6.18
C ASP A 14 3.51 -9.39 -5.96
N ASP A 15 2.76 -9.49 -7.06
CA ASP A 15 1.30 -9.30 -7.09
C ASP A 15 0.53 -10.20 -6.09
N LEU A 16 1.18 -11.26 -5.59
CA LEU A 16 0.63 -12.25 -4.67
C LEU A 16 0.93 -11.99 -3.18
N ASP A 17 1.76 -11.00 -2.83
CA ASP A 17 2.22 -10.83 -1.46
C ASP A 17 1.24 -9.99 -0.61
N ASN A 18 1.04 -10.43 0.63
CA ASN A 18 0.11 -9.86 1.59
C ASN A 18 0.75 -8.77 2.43
N TRP A 19 0.44 -7.51 2.12
CA TRP A 19 1.07 -6.34 2.74
C TRP A 19 0.08 -5.42 3.42
N ALA A 20 0.55 -4.81 4.51
CA ALA A 20 -0.01 -3.59 5.05
C ALA A 20 0.99 -2.46 4.82
N LEU A 21 0.56 -1.38 4.17
CA LEU A 21 1.42 -0.26 3.79
C LEU A 21 0.89 1.07 4.32
N ILE A 22 1.80 1.99 4.58
CA ILE A 22 1.51 3.41 4.73
C ILE A 22 2.07 4.13 3.51
N VAL A 23 1.19 4.74 2.72
CA VAL A 23 1.52 5.32 1.42
C VAL A 23 1.10 6.78 1.38
N SER A 24 2.02 7.67 1.03
CA SER A 24 1.67 9.04 0.61
C SER A 24 1.55 9.09 -0.89
N GLY A 25 0.32 9.24 -1.37
CA GLY A 25 0.05 9.03 -2.77
C GLY A 25 -1.30 9.58 -3.20
N ARG A 26 -1.72 9.11 -4.36
CA ARG A 26 -3.00 9.43 -4.98
C ARG A 26 -3.76 8.15 -5.26
N PHE A 27 -5.05 8.22 -5.02
CA PHE A 27 -5.97 7.15 -5.35
C PHE A 27 -6.21 7.10 -6.86
N LEU A 28 -6.28 5.90 -7.40
CA LEU A 28 -6.60 5.60 -8.77
C LEU A 28 -7.86 4.74 -8.78
N ASP A 29 -8.86 5.16 -9.54
CA ASP A 29 -10.03 4.32 -9.77
C ASP A 29 -9.64 3.02 -10.51
N GLU A 30 -10.59 2.10 -10.58
CA GLU A 30 -10.41 0.79 -11.21
C GLU A 30 -9.76 0.89 -12.60
N PRO A 31 -8.59 0.26 -12.79
CA PRO A 31 -7.97 0.17 -14.11
C PRO A 31 -8.90 -0.56 -15.09
N PRO A 32 -8.96 -0.15 -16.36
CA PRO A 32 -9.93 -0.72 -17.30
C PRO A 32 -9.58 -2.13 -17.76
N THR A 33 -8.31 -2.54 -17.71
CA THR A 33 -7.86 -3.89 -18.08
C THR A 33 -6.65 -4.34 -17.27
N GLN A 34 -6.39 -5.65 -17.26
CA GLN A 34 -5.18 -6.24 -16.69
C GLN A 34 -3.90 -5.76 -17.39
N ASP A 35 -3.95 -5.52 -18.70
CA ASP A 35 -2.81 -4.94 -19.43
C ASP A 35 -2.49 -3.52 -18.93
N HIS A 36 -3.51 -2.73 -18.57
CA HIS A 36 -3.29 -1.42 -17.95
C HIS A 36 -2.60 -1.55 -16.61
N VAL A 37 -3.01 -2.51 -15.77
CA VAL A 37 -2.35 -2.81 -14.49
C VAL A 37 -0.86 -3.07 -14.69
N TYR A 38 -0.51 -4.07 -15.52
CA TYR A 38 0.89 -4.47 -15.70
C TYR A 38 1.75 -3.35 -16.28
N ARG A 39 1.19 -2.55 -17.20
CA ARG A 39 1.90 -1.41 -17.75
C ARG A 39 2.07 -0.29 -16.72
N MET A 40 1.08 -0.03 -15.86
CA MET A 40 1.18 0.96 -14.77
C MET A 40 2.21 0.56 -13.73
N GLU A 41 2.23 -0.70 -13.30
CA GLU A 41 3.25 -1.22 -12.39
C GLU A 41 4.65 -1.07 -12.96
N ALA A 42 4.84 -1.51 -14.22
CA ALA A 42 6.13 -1.40 -14.89
C ALA A 42 6.58 0.05 -15.01
N PHE A 43 5.65 0.95 -15.33
CA PHE A 43 5.92 2.39 -15.39
C PHE A 43 6.31 2.94 -14.03
N VAL A 44 5.56 2.63 -12.97
CA VAL A 44 5.87 3.07 -11.61
C VAL A 44 7.22 2.55 -11.15
N ARG A 45 7.53 1.27 -11.43
CA ARG A 45 8.83 0.65 -11.13
C ARG A 45 9.98 1.34 -11.85
N GLU A 46 9.85 1.62 -13.15
CA GLU A 46 10.87 2.35 -13.92
C GLU A 46 11.15 3.73 -13.28
N TRP A 47 10.09 4.43 -12.87
CA TRP A 47 10.24 5.71 -12.19
C TRP A 47 10.82 5.59 -10.78
N ALA A 48 10.47 4.55 -10.02
CA ALA A 48 11.07 4.26 -8.73
C ALA A 48 12.58 4.05 -8.87
N GLU A 49 13.02 3.25 -9.85
CA GLU A 49 14.43 3.03 -10.16
C GLU A 49 15.12 4.31 -10.61
N LYS A 50 14.50 5.07 -11.53
CA LYS A 50 15.07 6.32 -12.05
C LYS A 50 15.24 7.39 -10.99
N THR A 51 14.29 7.50 -10.08
CA THR A 51 14.27 8.55 -9.03
C THR A 51 14.92 8.10 -7.73
N GLN A 52 15.16 6.79 -7.57
CA GLN A 52 15.59 6.16 -6.32
C GLN A 52 14.63 6.47 -5.15
N LEU A 53 13.36 6.70 -5.47
CA LEU A 53 12.30 6.90 -4.50
C LEU A 53 11.54 5.60 -4.26
N PRO A 54 10.94 5.40 -3.07
CA PRO A 54 10.12 4.24 -2.76
C PRO A 54 8.72 4.32 -3.36
N LEU A 55 8.66 4.55 -4.67
CA LEU A 55 7.42 4.69 -5.40
C LEU A 55 6.82 3.30 -5.67
N ALA A 56 5.53 3.13 -5.39
CA ALA A 56 4.82 1.88 -5.59
C ALA A 56 3.45 2.10 -6.24
N PHE A 57 3.03 1.10 -7.00
CA PHE A 57 1.66 0.87 -7.42
C PHE A 57 1.10 -0.20 -6.47
N VAL A 58 0.04 0.11 -5.73
CA VAL A 58 -0.54 -0.77 -4.72
C VAL A 58 -1.96 -1.12 -5.13
N HIS A 59 -2.19 -2.40 -5.39
CA HIS A 59 -3.53 -2.94 -5.65
C HIS A 59 -4.34 -3.03 -4.38
N LEU A 60 -5.56 -2.52 -4.41
CA LEU A 60 -6.44 -2.46 -3.22
C LEU A 60 -7.48 -3.59 -3.18
N GLY A 61 -7.40 -4.58 -4.07
CA GLY A 61 -8.35 -5.70 -4.09
C GLY A 61 -7.75 -7.04 -4.52
N THR A 62 -8.60 -8.06 -4.53
CA THR A 62 -8.20 -9.48 -4.56
C THR A 62 -8.25 -10.12 -5.95
N THR A 63 -8.83 -9.45 -6.95
CA THR A 63 -9.20 -10.01 -8.26
C THR A 63 -8.02 -10.32 -9.18
N ILE A 64 -6.81 -9.81 -8.91
CA ILE A 64 -5.63 -10.01 -9.77
C ILE A 64 -4.87 -11.30 -9.43
N ASN A 65 -5.13 -11.90 -8.27
CA ASN A 65 -4.36 -13.06 -7.77
C ASN A 65 -4.73 -14.41 -8.38
N TRP A 66 -5.69 -14.45 -9.31
CA TRP A 66 -6.22 -15.69 -9.86
C TRP A 66 -6.44 -15.62 -11.39
N THR A 67 -5.37 -15.44 -12.14
CA THR A 67 -5.37 -15.67 -13.60
C THR A 67 -5.37 -17.16 -13.97
N GLU A 68 -5.21 -18.06 -13.00
CA GLU A 68 -5.10 -19.52 -13.23
C GLU A 68 -6.46 -20.24 -13.35
N PHE A 69 -7.59 -19.57 -13.14
CA PHE A 69 -8.91 -20.15 -13.41
C PHE A 69 -9.38 -19.77 -14.83
N ASP A 70 -9.01 -20.62 -15.77
CA ASP A 70 -9.27 -20.57 -17.23
C ASP A 70 -10.77 -20.71 -17.62
N ASP A 71 -11.71 -20.40 -16.71
CA ASP A 71 -13.14 -20.72 -16.86
C ASP A 71 -14.11 -19.52 -16.69
N HIS A 72 -13.63 -18.27 -16.67
CA HIS A 72 -14.54 -17.11 -16.55
C HIS A 72 -14.21 -15.98 -17.52
N ASP A 73 -14.77 -16.11 -18.73
CA ASP A 73 -15.17 -14.97 -19.55
C ASP A 73 -16.21 -14.13 -18.77
N GLU A 74 -15.97 -12.82 -18.71
CA GLU A 74 -16.90 -11.75 -18.28
C GLU A 74 -16.95 -11.48 -16.74
N ASP A 75 -16.63 -10.23 -16.36
CA ASP A 75 -16.80 -9.62 -15.02
C ASP A 75 -15.62 -9.65 -14.02
N TYR A 76 -14.36 -9.52 -14.47
CA TYR A 76 -13.31 -9.02 -13.57
C TYR A 76 -13.45 -7.50 -13.40
N GLU A 77 -14.14 -7.06 -12.35
CA GLU A 77 -13.99 -5.71 -11.81
C GLU A 77 -12.58 -5.61 -11.21
N TYR A 78 -11.70 -4.85 -11.87
CA TYR A 78 -10.36 -4.59 -11.36
C TYR A 78 -10.45 -3.70 -10.14
N ALA A 79 -9.66 -3.96 -9.11
CA ALA A 79 -9.72 -3.15 -7.90
C ALA A 79 -9.10 -1.77 -8.13
N PRO A 80 -9.54 -0.75 -7.38
CA PRO A 80 -8.83 0.52 -7.31
C PRO A 80 -7.38 0.32 -6.86
N ALA A 81 -6.56 1.35 -7.06
CA ALA A 81 -5.14 1.32 -6.70
C ALA A 81 -4.69 2.59 -5.98
N LEU A 82 -3.56 2.51 -5.30
CA LEU A 82 -2.79 3.68 -4.88
C LEU A 82 -1.50 3.76 -5.66
N VAL A 83 -1.14 4.97 -6.06
CA VAL A 83 0.19 5.26 -6.60
C VAL A 83 0.85 6.28 -5.68
N GLY A 84 2.01 5.96 -5.12
CA GLY A 84 2.64 6.86 -4.15
C GLY A 84 3.93 6.36 -3.52
N LEU A 85 4.47 7.15 -2.59
CA LEU A 85 5.64 6.79 -1.81
C LEU A 85 5.26 5.95 -0.60
N VAL A 86 5.87 4.76 -0.51
CA VAL A 86 5.76 3.89 0.67
C VAL A 86 6.64 4.45 1.78
N GLN A 87 6.03 4.72 2.93
CA GLN A 87 6.69 5.28 4.11
C GLN A 87 6.92 4.24 5.20
N ALA A 88 6.05 3.24 5.29
CA ALA A 88 6.20 2.06 6.13
C ALA A 88 5.45 0.88 5.50
N TYR A 89 5.89 -0.33 5.77
CA TYR A 89 5.21 -1.54 5.32
C TYR A 89 5.52 -2.72 6.23
N THR A 90 4.67 -3.74 6.20
CA THR A 90 5.00 -5.08 6.69
C THR A 90 4.33 -6.15 5.83
N ALA A 91 4.99 -7.29 5.68
CA ALA A 91 4.45 -8.49 5.05
C ALA A 91 4.03 -9.50 6.11
N GLY A 92 2.87 -10.12 5.87
CA GLY A 92 2.37 -11.22 6.67
C GLY A 92 2.29 -10.96 8.17
N ALA A 93 2.37 -12.04 8.94
CA ALA A 93 2.09 -12.10 10.37
C ALA A 93 3.11 -11.42 11.30
N SER A 94 4.03 -10.59 10.81
CA SER A 94 5.01 -9.93 11.71
C SER A 94 4.71 -8.45 11.84
N PRO A 95 4.01 -8.01 12.90
CA PRO A 95 3.74 -6.59 13.09
C PRO A 95 5.06 -5.82 13.29
N VAL A 96 5.14 -4.64 12.70
CA VAL A 96 6.30 -3.74 12.80
C VAL A 96 5.94 -2.50 13.60
N MET A 97 6.82 -2.08 14.51
CA MET A 97 6.63 -0.83 15.24
C MET A 97 7.06 0.33 14.35
N VAL A 98 6.17 1.28 14.13
CA VAL A 98 6.39 2.48 13.33
C VAL A 98 6.43 3.69 14.25
N GLU A 99 7.43 4.55 14.06
CA GLU A 99 7.47 5.87 14.70
C GLU A 99 6.82 6.90 13.78
N ARG A 100 5.83 7.64 14.29
CA ARG A 100 5.13 8.69 13.55
C ARG A 100 6.06 9.74 12.97
N ALA A 101 7.17 10.03 13.66
CA ALA A 101 8.17 11.00 13.23
C ALA A 101 8.88 10.61 11.91
N ASN A 102 8.81 9.33 11.51
CA ASN A 102 9.37 8.83 10.25
C ASN A 102 8.37 8.90 9.08
N ILE A 103 7.12 9.30 9.35
CA ILE A 103 6.09 9.50 8.33
C ILE A 103 5.98 10.99 8.05
N SER A 104 6.13 11.35 6.79
CA SER A 104 6.00 12.72 6.29
C SER A 104 4.64 12.91 5.61
N SER A 105 3.88 13.91 6.04
CA SER A 105 2.65 14.34 5.34
C SER A 105 2.94 14.83 3.92
N ASP A 106 4.14 15.36 3.71
CA ASP A 106 4.55 16.03 2.47
C ASP A 106 5.37 15.10 1.57
N ALA A 107 5.41 13.79 1.87
CA ALA A 107 6.13 12.82 1.06
C ALA A 107 5.65 12.82 -0.40
N HIS A 108 4.36 13.06 -0.65
CA HIS A 108 3.80 13.17 -2.00
C HIS A 108 4.54 14.22 -2.86
N ALA A 109 5.03 15.32 -2.26
CA ALA A 109 5.70 16.42 -2.96
C ALA A 109 7.11 16.03 -3.45
N GLN A 110 7.64 14.91 -2.97
CA GLN A 110 8.91 14.36 -3.45
C GLN A 110 8.74 13.63 -4.80
N ILE A 111 7.51 13.23 -5.16
CA ILE A 111 7.23 12.60 -6.45
C ILE A 111 7.29 13.69 -7.54
N PRO A 112 8.17 13.56 -8.56
CA PRO A 112 8.33 14.60 -9.57
C PRO A 112 7.04 14.92 -10.32
N SER A 113 6.80 16.19 -10.65
CA SER A 113 5.60 16.58 -11.42
C SER A 113 5.55 15.91 -12.81
N GLU A 114 6.72 15.61 -13.36
CA GLU A 114 6.93 14.92 -14.63
C GLU A 114 6.41 13.48 -14.58
N PHE A 115 6.53 12.80 -13.43
CA PHE A 115 5.96 11.47 -13.23
C PHE A 115 4.45 11.51 -13.42
N TRP A 116 3.76 12.42 -12.70
CA TRP A 116 2.30 12.53 -12.77
C TRP A 116 1.79 12.91 -14.16
N LYS A 117 2.49 13.84 -14.84
CA LYS A 117 2.16 14.22 -16.22
C LYS A 117 2.33 13.04 -17.19
N ALA A 118 3.42 12.31 -17.08
CA ALA A 118 3.69 11.15 -17.91
C ALA A 118 2.69 10.02 -17.63
N PHE A 119 2.39 9.73 -16.37
CA PHE A 119 1.39 8.73 -15.96
C PHE A 119 0.02 9.04 -16.57
N ALA A 120 -0.47 10.27 -16.41
CA ALA A 120 -1.77 10.66 -16.95
C ALA A 120 -1.83 10.65 -18.48
N THR A 121 -0.71 10.92 -19.15
CA THR A 121 -0.63 10.88 -20.61
C THR A 121 -0.59 9.45 -21.15
N GLU A 122 0.20 8.58 -20.52
CA GLU A 122 0.41 7.19 -20.97
C GLU A 122 -0.85 6.33 -20.77
N PHE A 123 -1.56 6.54 -19.67
CA PHE A 123 -2.67 5.68 -19.29
C PHE A 123 -4.05 6.31 -19.46
N GLU A 124 -4.11 7.59 -19.83
CA GLU A 124 -5.36 8.36 -19.92
C GLU A 124 -6.21 8.32 -18.62
N LEU A 125 -5.56 8.04 -17.48
CA LEU A 125 -6.15 8.03 -16.15
C LEU A 125 -5.58 9.16 -15.30
N VAL A 126 -6.41 9.76 -14.45
CA VAL A 126 -5.99 10.84 -13.56
C VAL A 126 -6.11 10.37 -12.11
N PRO A 127 -4.99 10.10 -11.41
CA PRO A 127 -5.02 9.85 -9.98
C PRO A 127 -5.62 11.04 -9.23
N ARG A 128 -6.51 10.77 -8.28
CA ARG A 128 -7.27 11.73 -7.47
C ARG A 128 -6.85 11.64 -6.00
N ASP A 129 -7.33 12.58 -5.19
CA ASP A 129 -7.23 12.58 -3.73
C ASP A 129 -5.80 12.35 -3.21
N GLU A 130 -5.03 13.42 -3.09
CA GLU A 130 -3.70 13.34 -2.51
C GLU A 130 -3.79 13.26 -0.99
N ALA A 131 -3.32 12.16 -0.41
CA ALA A 131 -3.37 11.95 1.03
C ALA A 131 -2.32 10.93 1.52
N LEU A 132 -2.30 10.76 2.84
CA LEU A 132 -1.63 9.64 3.51
C LEU A 132 -2.66 8.51 3.67
N TYR A 133 -2.31 7.30 3.26
CA TYR A 133 -3.19 6.14 3.27
C TYR A 133 -2.59 5.01 4.11
N LEU A 134 -3.43 4.33 4.87
CA LEU A 134 -3.24 2.93 5.22
C LEU A 134 -3.80 2.10 4.06
N ALA A 135 -3.01 1.19 3.51
CA ALA A 135 -3.41 0.36 2.38
C ALA A 135 -3.19 -1.11 2.71
N ALA A 136 -4.15 -1.93 2.30
CA ALA A 136 -4.02 -3.37 2.27
C ALA A 136 -3.78 -3.82 0.82
N SER A 137 -2.80 -4.70 0.63
CA SER A 137 -2.53 -5.35 -0.66
C SER A 137 -2.74 -6.86 -0.53
N GLY A 138 -3.25 -7.49 -1.58
CA GLY A 138 -3.55 -8.92 -1.60
C GLY A 138 -4.72 -9.32 -0.68
N TRP A 139 -4.62 -10.49 -0.05
CA TRP A 139 -5.60 -11.03 0.91
C TRP A 139 -5.32 -10.54 2.33
N THR A 140 -5.21 -9.22 2.50
CA THR A 140 -4.78 -8.62 3.76
C THR A 140 -5.84 -7.70 4.35
N VAL A 141 -5.94 -7.72 5.67
CA VAL A 141 -6.45 -6.61 6.48
C VAL A 141 -5.25 -5.88 7.05
N ALA A 142 -5.07 -4.63 6.62
CA ALA A 142 -4.05 -3.74 7.17
C ALA A 142 -4.59 -3.10 8.45
N GLY A 143 -3.85 -3.23 9.55
CA GLY A 143 -4.24 -2.71 10.85
C GLY A 143 -3.17 -1.86 11.50
N LEU A 144 -3.60 -0.74 12.09
CA LEU A 144 -2.79 0.05 13.02
C LEU A 144 -3.21 -0.24 14.45
N TYR A 145 -2.26 -0.57 15.33
CA TYR A 145 -2.54 -0.90 16.73
C TYR A 145 -1.79 0.03 17.68
N ALA A 146 -2.39 0.27 18.84
CA ALA A 146 -1.77 1.05 19.91
C ALA A 146 -0.43 0.41 20.34
N PRO A 147 0.57 1.21 20.74
CA PRO A 147 1.90 0.69 21.08
C PRO A 147 1.91 -0.26 22.29
N GLU A 148 0.89 -0.19 23.14
CA GLU A 148 0.70 -1.09 24.29
C GLU A 148 0.21 -2.49 23.88
N ALA A 149 -0.28 -2.66 22.65
CA ALA A 149 -0.65 -3.97 22.13
C ALA A 149 0.59 -4.87 22.07
N LYS A 150 0.45 -6.12 22.51
CA LYS A 150 1.56 -7.08 22.55
C LYS A 150 1.38 -8.09 21.42
N PRO A 151 2.30 -8.19 20.45
CA PRO A 151 2.27 -9.28 19.49
C PRO A 151 2.24 -10.64 20.20
N ASP A 152 1.43 -11.55 19.69
CA ASP A 152 1.51 -12.97 20.06
C ASP A 152 2.89 -13.52 19.62
N PRO A 153 3.49 -14.47 20.35
CA PRO A 153 4.63 -15.25 19.86
C PRO A 153 4.52 -15.77 18.42
N SER A 154 3.33 -16.09 17.90
CA SER A 154 3.16 -16.49 16.49
C SER A 154 3.24 -15.32 15.51
N GLY A 155 3.06 -14.09 16.01
CA GLY A 155 3.00 -12.86 15.22
C GLY A 155 1.64 -12.61 14.57
N ASP A 156 0.87 -13.66 14.24
CA ASP A 156 -0.37 -13.55 13.46
C ASP A 156 -1.45 -12.66 14.09
N TYR A 157 -1.35 -12.44 15.41
CA TYR A 157 -2.30 -11.64 16.18
C TYR A 157 -1.60 -10.88 17.30
N PHE A 158 -2.37 -10.01 17.96
CA PHE A 158 -2.00 -9.44 19.24
C PHE A 158 -2.64 -10.23 20.38
N GLN A 159 -1.92 -10.34 21.50
CA GLN A 159 -2.44 -10.90 22.75
C GLN A 159 -3.72 -10.18 23.18
N ASP A 160 -4.56 -10.90 23.91
CA ASP A 160 -5.87 -10.42 24.40
C ASP A 160 -6.82 -9.93 23.29
N TYR A 161 -6.56 -10.30 22.03
CA TYR A 161 -7.31 -9.83 20.86
C TYR A 161 -7.41 -8.30 20.80
N ALA A 162 -6.27 -7.62 21.01
CA ALA A 162 -6.20 -6.17 20.93
C ALA A 162 -6.87 -5.68 19.63
N LYS A 163 -7.72 -4.66 19.75
CA LYS A 163 -8.43 -4.11 18.60
C LYS A 163 -7.56 -3.09 17.87
N PRO A 164 -7.58 -3.08 16.53
CA PRO A 164 -6.92 -2.05 15.76
C PRO A 164 -7.58 -0.69 16.01
N LEU A 165 -6.76 0.37 15.99
CA LEU A 165 -7.19 1.76 15.97
C LEU A 165 -7.80 2.12 14.63
N ILE A 166 -7.18 1.64 13.55
CA ILE A 166 -7.58 1.89 12.16
C ILE A 166 -7.36 0.59 11.38
N THR A 167 -8.31 0.28 10.49
CA THR A 167 -8.23 -0.87 9.59
C THR A 167 -8.52 -0.46 8.15
N ALA A 168 -7.84 -1.09 7.20
CA ALA A 168 -8.18 -1.11 5.79
C ALA A 168 -8.27 -2.57 5.33
N CYS A 169 -9.29 -2.90 4.53
CA CYS A 169 -9.58 -4.27 4.09
C CYS A 169 -9.95 -4.29 2.61
N THR A 170 -9.52 -5.33 1.91
CA THR A 170 -9.68 -5.51 0.47
C THR A 170 -11.08 -5.95 0.03
N ASP A 171 -11.99 -6.24 0.97
CA ASP A 171 -13.43 -6.42 0.71
C ASP A 171 -14.23 -5.10 0.60
N GLY A 172 -13.52 -3.96 0.74
CA GLY A 172 -14.04 -2.60 0.52
C GLY A 172 -13.10 -1.76 -0.35
N VAL A 173 -12.93 -0.47 -0.06
CA VAL A 173 -12.03 0.43 -0.82
C VAL A 173 -10.54 0.07 -0.64
N GLY A 174 -10.19 -0.97 0.13
CA GLY A 174 -8.83 -1.48 0.36
C GLY A 174 -7.85 -0.51 1.03
N SER A 175 -8.30 0.72 1.30
CA SER A 175 -7.49 1.79 1.87
C SER A 175 -8.28 2.67 2.83
N LYS A 176 -7.56 3.38 3.69
CA LYS A 176 -8.11 4.36 4.63
C LYS A 176 -7.20 5.59 4.69
N VAL A 177 -7.76 6.77 4.48
CA VAL A 177 -7.03 8.04 4.71
C VAL A 177 -6.65 8.14 6.19
N LEU A 178 -5.39 8.52 6.44
CA LEU A 178 -4.82 8.70 7.76
C LEU A 178 -4.61 10.19 8.04
N GLU A 179 -5.14 10.65 9.17
CA GLU A 179 -4.80 11.95 9.74
C GLU A 179 -3.56 11.79 10.62
N LEU A 180 -2.39 12.18 10.09
CA LEU A 180 -1.10 11.93 10.76
C LEU A 180 -1.06 12.49 12.19
N GLU A 181 -1.67 13.64 12.43
CA GLU A 181 -1.70 14.28 13.75
C GLU A 181 -2.46 13.47 14.81
N GLU A 182 -3.45 12.67 14.38
CA GLU A 182 -4.29 11.82 15.23
C GLU A 182 -3.61 10.50 15.60
N LEU A 183 -2.55 10.11 14.90
CA LEU A 183 -1.82 8.88 15.18
C LEU A 183 -0.97 9.00 16.47
N PRO A 184 -0.86 7.93 17.27
CA PRO A 184 0.09 7.86 18.38
C PRO A 184 1.53 8.13 17.93
N LYS A 185 2.42 8.51 18.87
CA LYS A 185 3.85 8.74 18.57
C LYS A 185 4.52 7.50 17.98
N THR A 186 4.13 6.33 18.44
CA THR A 186 4.54 5.03 17.92
C THR A 186 3.32 4.12 17.86
N PHE A 187 3.23 3.26 16.87
CA PHE A 187 2.12 2.33 16.70
C PHE A 187 2.59 1.10 15.94
N TRP A 188 1.89 -0.01 16.09
CA TRP A 188 2.17 -1.20 15.29
C TRP A 188 1.44 -1.11 13.95
N LEU A 189 2.13 -1.42 12.87
CA LEU A 189 1.56 -1.70 11.56
C LEU A 189 1.56 -3.22 11.36
N HIS A 190 0.42 -3.78 10.94
CA HIS A 190 0.25 -5.21 10.83
C HIS A 190 -0.57 -5.60 9.59
N ALA A 191 -0.18 -6.69 8.96
CA ALA A 191 -0.89 -7.36 7.88
C ALA A 191 -1.45 -8.69 8.39
N THR A 192 -2.77 -8.82 8.50
CA THR A 192 -3.41 -10.12 8.80
C THR A 192 -4.11 -10.66 7.58
N TYR A 193 -4.12 -11.98 7.41
CA TYR A 193 -4.92 -12.60 6.34
C TYR A 193 -6.40 -12.24 6.52
N ALA A 194 -7.08 -11.86 5.43
CA ALA A 194 -8.53 -11.59 5.42
C ALA A 194 -9.37 -12.87 5.52
#